data_AF-A0A968VYS3-F1
#
_entry.id   AF-A0A968VYS3-F1
#
_cell.length_a   1.000
_cell.length_b   1.000
_cell.length_c   1.000
_cell.angle_alpha   90.00
_cell.angle_beta   90.00
_cell.angle_gamma   90.00
#
_symmetry.space_group_name_H-M   'P 1'
#
loop_
_entity.id
_entity.type
_entity.pdbx_description
1 polymer ?
#
loop_
_entity_poly.entity_id
_entity_poly.type
_entity_poly.pdbx_seq_one_letter_code
_entity_poly.pdbx_strand_id
1 'polypeptide(L)' 'IEAAIRDHGIAVASVLSGNRNFEGRQGPGARTMLASPLTAAAVAVTGVITNPVELM' A
#
# COMPACT_ATOMS: atom_id res chain seq x y z
N ILE A 1 0.14 -7.79 -12.07
CA ILE A 1 0.90 -7.11 -10.98
C ILE A 1 2.00 -8.01 -10.45
N GLU A 2 1.70 -9.23 -9.97
CA GLU A 2 2.74 -10.16 -9.44
C GLU A 2 3.89 -10.46 -10.41
N ALA A 3 3.61 -10.66 -11.70
CA ALA A 3 4.66 -10.83 -12.71
C ALA A 3 5.61 -9.62 -12.75
N ALA A 4 5.09 -8.40 -12.82
CA ALA A 4 5.90 -7.18 -12.81
C ALA A 4 6.72 -7.02 -11.52
N ILE A 5 6.17 -7.39 -10.36
CA ILE A 5 6.89 -7.36 -9.08
C ILE A 5 8.12 -8.27 -9.14
N ARG A 6 7.94 -9.50 -9.62
CA ARG A 6 9.00 -10.50 -9.73
C ARG A 6 10.01 -10.13 -10.81
N ASP A 7 9.55 -9.76 -12.00
CA ASP A 7 10.39 -9.52 -13.17
C ASP A 7 11.25 -8.27 -13.01
N HIS A 8 10.80 -7.29 -12.22
CA HIS A 8 11.55 -6.06 -11.93
C HIS A 8 12.20 -6.04 -10.55
N GLY A 9 12.03 -7.08 -9.72
CA GLY A 9 12.61 -7.14 -8.37
C GLY A 9 12.16 -6.00 -7.45
N ILE A 10 10.97 -5.45 -7.67
CA ILE A 10 10.46 -4.29 -6.93
C ILE A 10 9.68 -4.73 -5.70
N ALA A 11 9.79 -3.99 -4.61
CA ALA A 11 8.93 -4.15 -3.45
C ALA A 11 7.67 -3.30 -3.63
N VAL A 12 6.50 -3.90 -3.38
CA VAL A 12 5.23 -3.18 -3.34
C VAL A 12 4.62 -3.27 -1.95
N ALA A 13 3.77 -2.30 -1.63
CA ALA A 13 3.04 -2.27 -0.37
C ALA A 13 1.54 -2.11 -0.61
N SER A 14 0.75 -2.74 0.24
CA SER A 14 -0.67 -2.44 0.44
C SER A 14 -0.80 -1.42 1.58
N VAL A 15 -1.74 -0.49 1.49
CA VAL A 15 -2.02 0.49 2.55
C VAL A 15 -3.50 0.41 2.90
N LEU A 16 -3.83 0.26 4.18
CA LEU A 16 -5.22 0.12 4.62
C LEU A 16 -5.50 0.89 5.91
N SER A 17 -6.75 1.33 6.08
CA SER A 17 -7.23 2.07 7.25
C SER A 17 -7.90 1.19 8.31
N GLY A 18 -7.57 -0.10 8.31
CA GLY A 18 -7.94 -1.05 9.36
C GLY A 18 -6.90 -1.12 10.47
N ASN A 19 -6.91 -2.22 11.21
CA ASN A 19 -6.19 -2.39 12.48
C ASN A 19 -5.31 -3.66 12.53
N ARG A 20 -5.16 -4.38 11.43
CA ARG A 20 -4.36 -5.63 11.36
C ARG A 20 -3.65 -5.73 10.01
N ASN A 21 -2.33 -5.93 10.01
CA ASN A 21 -1.49 -6.01 8.82
C ASN A 21 -0.60 -7.27 8.78
N PHE A 22 -1.11 -8.40 9.29
CA PHE A 22 -0.40 -9.68 9.27
C PHE A 22 0.00 -10.09 7.85
N GLU A 23 1.16 -10.72 7.74
CA GLU A 23 1.66 -11.29 6.49
C GLU A 23 0.65 -12.27 5.89
N GLY A 24 0.54 -12.28 4.56
CA GLY A 24 -0.38 -13.16 3.85
C GLY A 24 -1.85 -12.70 3.82
N ARG A 25 -2.24 -11.67 4.61
CA ARG A 25 -3.63 -11.18 4.63
C ARG A 25 -4.11 -10.64 3.28
N GLN A 26 -3.22 -9.97 2.54
CA GLN A 26 -3.52 -9.36 1.23
C GLN A 26 -2.88 -10.15 0.08
N GLY A 27 -2.42 -11.38 0.35
CA GLY A 27 -1.73 -12.24 -0.60
C GLY A 27 -0.26 -12.54 -0.23
N PRO A 28 0.36 -13.53 -0.91
CA PRO A 28 1.75 -13.90 -0.70
C PRO A 28 2.71 -12.74 -0.95
N GLY A 29 3.67 -12.53 -0.05
CA GLY A 29 4.67 -11.45 -0.17
C GLY A 29 4.12 -10.03 0.03
N ALA A 30 2.83 -9.87 0.36
CA ALA A 30 2.24 -8.57 0.59
C ALA A 30 2.79 -7.91 1.87
N ARG A 31 3.38 -6.72 1.71
CA ARG A 31 3.77 -5.85 2.83
C ARG A 31 2.65 -4.84 3.06
N THR A 32 2.00 -4.91 4.21
CA THR A 32 0.81 -4.09 4.48
C THR A 32 1.09 -3.03 5.54
N MET A 33 0.78 -1.78 5.23
CA MET A 33 0.89 -0.65 6.16
C MET A 33 -0.50 -0.23 6.68
N LEU A 34 -0.57 0.04 7.98
CA LEU A 34 -1.75 0.65 8.59
C LEU A 34 -1.60 2.17 8.53
N ALA A 35 -2.65 2.86 8.07
CA ALA A 35 -2.64 4.31 7.94
C ALA A 35 -4.02 4.90 8.26
N SER A 36 -4.10 6.23 8.37
CA SER A 36 -5.40 6.90 8.49
C SER A 36 -6.23 6.74 7.20
N PRO A 37 -7.57 6.90 7.25
CA PRO A 37 -8.40 6.89 6.04
C PRO A 37 -7.94 7.90 4.98
N LEU A 38 -7.57 9.12 5.39
CA LEU A 38 -7.08 10.15 4.47
C LEU A 38 -5.77 9.73 3.80
N THR A 39 -4.83 9.19 4.57
CA THR A 39 -3.56 8.70 4.02
C THR A 39 -3.78 7.53 3.05
N ALA A 40 -4.63 6.57 3.41
CA ALA A 40 -4.93 5.44 2.54
C ALA A 40 -5.57 5.89 1.21
N ALA A 41 -6.49 6.86 1.26
CA ALA A 41 -7.09 7.45 0.06
C ALA A 41 -6.06 8.20 -0.79
N ALA A 42 -5.20 9.02 -0.17
CA ALA A 42 -4.14 9.75 -0.87
C ALA A 42 -3.21 8.80 -1.63
N VAL A 43 -2.71 7.75 -0.95
CA VAL A 43 -1.85 6.73 -1.57
C VAL A 43 -2.55 5.99 -2.71
N ALA A 44 -3.84 5.71 -2.57
CA ALA A 44 -4.60 5.03 -3.62
C ALA A 44 -4.74 5.89 -4.89
N VAL A 45 -4.85 7.21 -4.75
CA VAL A 45 -4.94 8.14 -5.88
C VAL A 45 -3.58 8.38 -6.54
N THR A 46 -2.52 8.54 -5.74
CA THR A 46 -1.18 8.90 -6.26
C THR A 46 -0.34 7.68 -6.65
N GLY A 47 -0.69 6.49 -6.16
CA GLY A 47 0.06 5.25 -6.39
C GLY A 47 1.38 5.15 -5.63
N VAL A 48 1.68 6.11 -4.75
CA VAL A 48 2.91 6.16 -3.94
C VAL A 48 2.60 6.61 -2.52
N ILE A 49 3.54 6.43 -1.60
CA ILE A 49 3.39 6.96 -0.24
C ILE A 49 3.39 8.49 -0.29
N THR A 50 2.24 9.09 -0.04
CA THR A 50 2.01 10.53 -0.17
C THR A 50 1.41 11.11 1.09
N ASN A 51 1.78 12.35 1.42
CA ASN A 51 1.15 13.13 2.46
C ASN A 51 -0.24 13.59 1.97
N PRO A 52 -1.35 13.23 2.65
CA PRO A 52 -2.69 13.64 2.21
C PRO A 52 -2.88 15.16 2.16
N VAL A 53 -2.07 15.94 2.87
CA VAL A 53 -2.12 17.42 2.84
C VAL A 53 -1.73 18.00 1.48
N GLU A 54 -0.92 17.30 0.69
CA GLU A 54 -0.50 17.76 -0.65
C GLU A 54 -1.62 17.65 -1.71
N LEU A 55 -2.74 17.00 -1.37
CA LEU A 55 -3.89 16.76 -2.26
C LEU A 55 -5.13 17.59 -1.89
N MET A 56 -5.02 18.47 -0.88
CA MET A 56 -6.07 19.39 -0.43
C MET A 56 -5.82 20.79 -0.97
#